data_AF-A0A7C2V441-F1
#
_entry.id   AF-A0A7C2V441-F1
#
_cell.length_a   1.000
_cell.length_b   1.000
_cell.length_c   1.000
_cell.angle_alpha   90.00
_cell.angle_beta   90.00
_cell.angle_gamma   90.00
#
_symmetry.space_group_name_H-M   'P 1'
#
loop_
_entity.id
_entity.type
_entity.pdbx_description
1 polymer ?
#
loop_
_entity_poly.entity_id
_entity_poly.type
_entity_poly.pdbx_seq_one_letter_code
_entity_poly.pdbx_strand_id
1 'polypeptide(L)'
;MDAVFFYLFLFFLCVLIIFYLTIVKPKKREETARVKAEELDKQIQELSQRVLVVTSSTVPGKEIKRVIGAVTGVSKTEASTDAEFKLAEKEALLDIMQKAIELGANAIVDLKMTTGSYEKRVWIDIGSQKGYRMVSKVTYTGTAVIV
;
A
#
# COMPACT_ATOMS: atom_id res chain seq x y z
N MET A 1 23.30 -46.48 -22.45
CA MET A 1 23.17 -45.12 -21.89
C MET A 1 24.21 -45.00 -20.81
N ASP A 2 25.22 -44.18 -21.04
CA ASP A 2 26.43 -44.17 -20.22
C ASP A 2 26.20 -43.44 -18.90
N ALA A 3 26.83 -43.93 -17.83
CA ALA A 3 26.74 -43.33 -16.49
C ALA A 3 27.05 -41.82 -16.49
N VAL A 4 27.92 -41.38 -17.41
CA VAL A 4 28.28 -39.98 -17.61
C VAL A 4 27.07 -39.12 -17.97
N PHE A 5 26.17 -39.61 -18.83
CA PHE A 5 24.96 -38.88 -19.24
C PHE A 5 23.98 -38.72 -18.06
N PHE A 6 23.88 -39.74 -17.21
CA PHE A 6 23.04 -39.71 -16.01
C PHE A 6 23.53 -38.70 -14.97
N TYR A 7 24.85 -38.62 -14.72
CA TYR A 7 25.43 -37.62 -13.81
C TYR A 7 25.28 -36.18 -14.34
N LEU A 8 25.42 -35.97 -15.66
CA LEU A 8 25.23 -34.66 -16.29
C LEU A 8 23.78 -34.17 -16.18
N PHE A 9 22.81 -35.08 -16.36
CA PHE A 9 21.39 -34.80 -16.18
C PHE A 9 21.04 -34.44 -14.72
N LEU A 10 21.55 -35.20 -13.74
CA LEU A 10 21.36 -34.91 -12.32
C LEU A 10 21.96 -33.56 -11.92
N PHE A 11 23.15 -33.23 -12.44
CA PHE A 11 23.78 -31.94 -12.20
C PHE A 11 22.91 -30.79 -12.73
N PHE A 12 22.38 -30.91 -13.94
CA PHE A 12 21.50 -29.90 -14.53
C PHE A 12 20.19 -29.72 -13.73
N LEU A 13 19.63 -30.83 -13.24
CA LEU A 13 18.44 -30.81 -12.39
C LEU A 13 18.72 -30.11 -11.05
N CYS A 14 19.86 -30.36 -10.43
CA CYS A 14 20.28 -29.66 -9.21
C CYS A 14 20.47 -28.16 -9.44
N VAL A 15 21.08 -27.76 -10.56
CA VAL A 15 21.24 -26.33 -10.90
C VAL A 15 19.90 -25.65 -11.13
N LEU A 16 18.95 -26.30 -11.82
CA LEU A 16 17.60 -25.78 -12.02
C LEU A 16 16.83 -25.64 -10.70
N ILE A 17 16.97 -26.60 -9.78
CA ILE A 17 16.35 -26.53 -8.44
C ILE A 17 16.93 -25.36 -7.64
N ILE A 18 18.25 -25.18 -7.63
CA ILE A 18 18.90 -24.06 -6.93
C ILE A 18 18.46 -22.72 -7.53
N PHE A 19 18.40 -22.62 -8.86
CA PHE A 19 17.93 -21.43 -9.57
C PHE A 19 16.47 -21.09 -9.22
N TYR A 20 15.59 -22.09 -9.23
CA TYR A 20 14.18 -21.93 -8.85
C TYR A 20 14.03 -21.45 -7.40
N LEU A 21 14.75 -22.06 -6.46
CA LEU A 21 14.70 -21.68 -5.03
C LEU A 21 15.20 -20.26 -4.77
N THR A 22 16.10 -19.75 -5.61
CA THR A 22 16.66 -18.39 -5.47
C THR A 22 15.68 -17.32 -5.95
N ILE A 23 14.85 -17.63 -6.95
CA ILE A 23 13.88 -16.68 -7.53
C ILE A 23 12.62 -16.55 -6.68
N VAL A 24 12.20 -17.63 -6.01
CA VAL A 24 10.87 -17.70 -5.37
C VAL A 24 10.82 -17.04 -3.98
N LYS A 25 11.96 -16.71 -3.35
CA LYS A 25 11.94 -16.11 -2.01
C LYS A 25 11.35 -14.69 -2.08
N PRO A 26 10.19 -14.42 -1.44
CA PRO A 26 9.66 -13.08 -1.38
C PRO A 26 10.67 -12.19 -0.66
N LYS A 27 10.92 -11.00 -1.20
CA LYS A 27 11.77 -10.02 -0.52
C LYS A 27 11.10 -9.70 0.82
N LYS A 28 11.81 -9.86 1.94
CA LYS A 28 11.34 -9.61 3.33
C LYS A 28 10.51 -8.33 3.52
N ARG A 29 10.78 -7.29 2.71
CA ARG A 29 10.02 -6.03 2.66
C ARG A 29 8.58 -6.20 2.18
N GLU A 30 8.34 -7.03 1.17
CA GLU A 30 7.00 -7.28 0.63
C GLU A 30 6.13 -8.06 1.62
N GLU A 31 6.71 -9.05 2.29
CA GLU A 31 6.01 -9.81 3.32
C GLU A 31 5.61 -8.91 4.50
N THR A 32 6.54 -8.09 4.97
CA THR A 32 6.27 -7.09 6.02
C THR A 32 5.18 -6.10 5.59
N ALA A 33 5.21 -5.66 4.33
CA ALA A 33 4.20 -4.74 3.80
C ALA A 33 2.81 -5.39 3.74
N ARG A 34 2.73 -6.67 3.34
CA ARG A 34 1.47 -7.44 3.32
C ARG A 34 0.87 -7.60 4.70
N VAL A 35 1.67 -8.03 5.69
CA VAL A 35 1.20 -8.19 7.08
C VAL A 35 0.68 -6.88 7.65
N LYS A 36 1.40 -5.77 7.43
CA LYS A 36 0.93 -4.44 7.84
C LYS A 36 -0.34 -4.03 7.12
N ALA A 37 -0.45 -4.30 5.83
CA ALA A 37 -1.63 -3.97 5.05
C ALA A 37 -2.86 -4.74 5.54
N GLU A 38 -2.72 -6.00 5.94
CA GLU A 38 -3.81 -6.79 6.53
C GLU A 38 -4.24 -6.23 7.89
N GLU A 39 -3.30 -5.76 8.71
CA GLU A 39 -3.64 -5.14 9.99
C GLU A 39 -4.39 -3.81 9.82
N LEU A 40 -4.01 -3.01 8.82
CA LEU A 40 -4.73 -1.78 8.50
C LEU A 40 -6.14 -2.04 7.96
N ASP A 41 -6.38 -3.16 7.28
CA ASP A 41 -7.73 -3.51 6.82
C ASP A 41 -8.70 -3.65 7.99
N LYS A 42 -8.25 -4.28 9.09
CA LYS A 42 -9.08 -4.43 10.30
C LYS A 42 -9.44 -3.05 10.87
N GLN A 43 -8.45 -2.16 10.98
CA GLN A 43 -8.68 -0.80 11.48
C GLN A 43 -9.62 0.00 10.56
N ILE A 44 -9.45 -0.11 9.25
CA ILE A 44 -10.35 0.53 8.27
C ILE A 44 -11.77 -0.02 8.40
N GLN A 45 -11.92 -1.33 8.59
CA GLN A 45 -13.22 -1.96 8.78
C GLN A 45 -13.91 -1.48 10.07
N GLU A 46 -13.16 -1.32 11.16
CA GLU A 46 -13.67 -0.73 12.41
C GLU A 46 -14.11 0.72 12.20
N LEU A 47 -13.30 1.55 11.52
CA LEU A 47 -13.67 2.95 11.26
C LEU A 47 -14.80 3.10 10.24
N SER A 48 -14.99 2.14 9.35
CA SER A 48 -16.09 2.15 8.36
C SER A 48 -17.47 2.09 9.02
N GLN A 49 -17.55 1.63 10.26
CA GLN A 49 -18.79 1.68 11.06
C GLN A 49 -19.10 3.09 11.58
N ARG A 50 -18.09 3.97 11.65
CA ARG A 50 -18.17 5.31 12.24
C ARG A 50 -18.19 6.41 11.18
N VAL A 51 -17.45 6.22 10.08
CA VAL A 51 -17.37 7.15 8.95
C VAL A 51 -17.62 6.41 7.65
N LEU A 52 -18.63 6.85 6.91
CA LEU A 52 -18.91 6.38 5.58
C LEU A 52 -18.03 7.10 4.56
N VAL A 53 -17.36 6.36 3.68
CA VAL A 53 -16.49 6.96 2.66
C VAL A 53 -17.06 6.68 1.28
N VAL A 54 -17.28 7.72 0.48
CA VAL A 54 -17.80 7.62 -0.89
C VAL A 54 -17.01 8.50 -1.85
N THR A 55 -16.92 8.06 -3.10
CA THR A 55 -16.26 8.80 -4.19
C THR A 55 -17.21 9.78 -4.89
N SER A 56 -18.52 9.66 -4.66
CA SER A 56 -19.54 10.59 -5.15
C SER A 56 -19.66 11.84 -4.28
N SER A 57 -20.23 12.90 -4.84
CA SER A 57 -20.55 14.16 -4.14
C SER A 57 -21.74 14.05 -3.19
N THR A 58 -22.48 12.95 -3.26
CA THR A 58 -23.63 12.67 -2.39
C THR A 58 -23.49 11.29 -1.75
N VAL A 59 -24.16 11.11 -0.61
CA VAL A 59 -24.24 9.83 0.07
C VAL A 59 -25.55 9.14 -0.31
N PRO A 60 -25.51 7.92 -0.87
CA PRO A 60 -26.73 7.20 -1.26
C PRO A 60 -27.70 7.02 -0.08
N GLY A 61 -28.94 7.46 -0.27
CA GLY A 61 -30.00 7.34 0.73
C GLY A 61 -29.86 8.25 1.95
N LYS A 62 -28.94 9.23 1.94
CA LYS A 62 -28.80 10.21 3.03
C LYS A 62 -28.66 11.63 2.48
N GLU A 63 -29.16 12.60 3.24
CA GLU A 63 -29.00 14.02 2.94
C GLU A 63 -27.82 14.59 3.73
N ILE A 64 -27.03 15.46 3.09
CA ILE A 64 -25.92 16.14 3.76
C ILE A 64 -26.48 17.30 4.60
N LYS A 65 -26.45 17.15 5.92
CA LYS A 65 -26.91 18.18 6.87
C LYS A 65 -25.92 19.33 7.03
N ARG A 66 -24.62 19.03 7.00
CA ARG A 66 -23.56 20.02 7.20
C ARG A 66 -22.25 19.60 6.53
N VAL A 67 -21.61 20.55 5.86
CA VAL A 67 -20.23 20.39 5.37
C VAL A 67 -19.27 20.88 6.45
N ILE A 68 -18.30 20.06 6.85
CA ILE A 68 -17.27 20.43 7.82
C ILE A 68 -16.07 21.07 7.10
N GLY A 69 -15.61 20.46 6.00
CA GLY A 69 -14.54 21.02 5.18
C GLY A 69 -13.72 19.96 4.46
N ALA A 70 -12.68 20.40 3.75
CA ALA A 70 -11.75 19.50 3.07
C ALA A 70 -10.88 18.74 4.08
N VAL A 71 -10.67 17.45 3.83
CA VAL A 71 -9.82 16.57 4.63
C VAL A 71 -8.86 15.82 3.72
N THR A 72 -7.65 15.54 4.22
CA THR A 72 -6.59 14.89 3.44
C THR A 72 -5.86 13.85 4.27
N GLY A 73 -5.72 12.65 3.71
CA GLY A 73 -4.94 11.55 4.28
C GLY A 73 -3.70 11.27 3.44
N VAL A 74 -2.58 10.98 4.09
CA VAL A 74 -1.29 10.80 3.43
C VAL A 74 -0.61 9.53 3.92
N SER A 75 -0.08 8.73 2.99
CA SER A 75 0.65 7.51 3.34
C SER A 75 1.95 7.84 4.09
N LYS A 76 2.30 7.00 5.07
CA LYS A 76 3.60 7.06 5.75
C LYS A 76 4.66 6.33 4.94
N THR A 77 4.26 5.24 4.31
CA THR A 77 5.05 4.41 3.42
C THR A 77 5.24 5.12 2.09
N GLU A 78 6.50 5.22 1.68
CA GLU A 78 6.91 5.58 0.32
C GLU A 78 7.13 4.28 -0.45
N ALA A 79 6.23 3.99 -1.38
CA ALA A 79 6.16 2.70 -2.03
C ALA A 79 7.15 2.59 -3.18
N SER A 80 7.95 1.51 -3.18
CA SER A 80 8.84 1.14 -4.29
C SER A 80 8.46 -0.19 -4.94
N THR A 81 7.48 -0.88 -4.39
CA THR A 81 6.92 -2.15 -4.89
C THR A 81 5.40 -2.12 -4.78
N ASP A 82 4.72 -3.00 -5.50
CA ASP A 82 3.25 -3.09 -5.48
C ASP A 82 2.70 -3.42 -4.08
N ALA A 83 3.41 -4.26 -3.31
CA ALA A 83 3.02 -4.59 -1.94
C ALA A 83 3.11 -3.36 -1.02
N GLU A 84 4.14 -2.54 -1.18
CA GLU A 84 4.29 -1.28 -0.45
C GLU A 84 3.27 -0.24 -0.91
N PHE A 85 2.86 -0.27 -2.17
CA PHE A 85 1.83 0.62 -2.69
C PHE A 85 0.46 0.32 -2.08
N LYS A 86 0.07 -0.96 -2.02
CA LYS A 86 -1.16 -1.39 -1.31
C LYS A 86 -1.15 -1.00 0.16
N LEU A 87 0.00 -1.12 0.82
CA LEU A 87 0.17 -0.63 2.19
C LEU A 87 -0.04 0.89 2.26
N ALA A 88 0.59 1.65 1.37
CA ALA A 88 0.50 3.10 1.32
C ALA A 88 -0.95 3.59 1.07
N GLU A 89 -1.71 2.92 0.20
CA GLU A 89 -3.13 3.23 -0.03
C GLU A 89 -3.95 3.09 1.25
N LYS A 90 -3.77 1.98 1.98
CA LYS A 90 -4.50 1.73 3.24
C LYS A 90 -4.10 2.70 4.33
N GLU A 91 -2.82 3.04 4.44
CA GLU A 91 -2.35 4.06 5.40
C GLU A 91 -2.98 5.43 5.11
N ALA A 92 -3.03 5.84 3.85
CA ALA A 92 -3.63 7.12 3.47
C ALA A 92 -5.15 7.13 3.71
N LEU A 93 -5.83 6.00 3.46
CA LEU A 93 -7.27 5.86 3.73
C LEU A 93 -7.57 5.88 5.24
N LEU A 94 -6.77 5.18 6.04
CA LEU A 94 -6.94 5.21 7.49
C LEU A 94 -6.72 6.63 8.04
N ASP A 95 -5.68 7.32 7.57
CA ASP A 95 -5.35 8.68 8.00
C ASP A 95 -6.47 9.68 7.68
N ILE A 96 -7.07 9.63 6.48
CA ILE A 96 -8.20 10.52 6.14
C ILE A 96 -9.44 10.20 6.99
N MET A 97 -9.72 8.93 7.26
CA MET A 97 -10.85 8.51 8.10
C MET A 97 -10.68 8.97 9.55
N GLN A 98 -9.49 8.80 10.13
CA GLN A 98 -9.18 9.27 11.48
C GLN A 98 -9.36 10.79 11.60
N LYS A 99 -8.80 11.55 10.66
CA LYS A 99 -8.97 13.01 10.62
C LYS A 99 -10.43 13.44 10.47
N ALA A 100 -11.22 12.75 9.64
CA ALA A 100 -12.64 13.05 9.50
C ALA A 100 -13.40 12.81 10.82
N ILE A 101 -13.09 11.74 11.55
CA ILE A 101 -13.65 11.46 12.89
C ILE A 101 -13.26 12.54 13.89
N GLU A 102 -11.99 12.95 13.91
CA GLU A 102 -11.49 14.02 14.78
C GLU A 102 -12.20 15.36 14.54
N LEU A 103 -12.58 15.62 13.28
CA LEU A 103 -13.38 16.78 12.89
C LEU A 103 -14.89 16.63 13.21
N GLY A 104 -15.32 15.49 13.74
CA GLY A 104 -16.72 15.19 14.07
C GLY A 104 -17.58 14.85 12.86
N ALA A 105 -16.98 14.44 11.74
CA ALA A 105 -17.68 13.98 10.56
C ALA A 105 -18.14 12.53 10.72
N ASN A 106 -19.25 12.18 10.05
CA ASN A 106 -19.72 10.79 9.93
C ASN A 106 -19.71 10.29 8.48
N ALA A 107 -19.31 11.14 7.52
CA ALA A 107 -19.06 10.75 6.15
C ALA A 107 -17.96 11.60 5.48
N ILE A 108 -17.31 11.01 4.47
CA ILE A 108 -16.40 11.65 3.54
C ILE A 108 -16.98 11.46 2.14
N VAL A 109 -17.20 12.57 1.43
CA VAL A 109 -17.65 12.61 0.03
C VAL A 109 -16.54 13.08 -0.88
N ASP A 110 -16.72 12.91 -2.19
CA ASP A 110 -15.76 13.31 -3.23
C ASP A 110 -14.35 12.74 -3.00
N LEU A 111 -14.26 11.51 -2.48
CA LEU A 111 -12.98 10.88 -2.23
C LEU A 111 -12.22 10.70 -3.54
N LYS A 112 -11.00 11.24 -3.60
CA LYS A 112 -10.08 11.12 -4.72
C LYS A 112 -8.71 10.67 -4.25
N MET A 113 -8.14 9.70 -4.94
CA MET A 113 -6.74 9.30 -4.78
C MET A 113 -5.84 10.11 -5.71
N THR A 114 -4.69 10.53 -5.20
CA THR A 114 -3.60 11.12 -5.95
C THR A 114 -2.29 10.45 -5.57
N THR A 115 -1.38 10.30 -6.54
CA THR A 115 -0.07 9.69 -6.35
C THR A 115 1.02 10.67 -6.74
N GLY A 116 2.03 10.80 -5.88
CA GLY A 116 3.23 11.60 -6.14
C GLY A 116 4.44 10.69 -6.24
N SER A 117 5.06 10.62 -7.41
CA SER A 117 6.29 9.85 -7.63
C SER A 117 7.51 10.77 -7.66
N TYR A 118 8.57 10.38 -6.95
CA TYR A 118 9.82 11.13 -6.92
C TYR A 118 11.02 10.22 -6.69
N GLU A 119 12.19 10.74 -7.03
CA GLU A 119 13.44 10.02 -6.87
C GLU A 119 13.99 10.23 -5.45
N LYS A 120 14.20 9.12 -4.73
CA LYS A 120 14.79 9.12 -3.39
C LYS A 120 16.19 8.54 -3.42
N ARG A 121 17.12 9.22 -2.76
CA ARG A 121 18.47 8.68 -2.53
C ARG A 121 18.40 7.54 -1.52
N VAL A 122 18.95 6.38 -1.89
CA VAL A 122 18.98 5.18 -1.04
C VAL A 122 20.42 4.65 -0.96
N TRP A 123 20.80 4.18 0.22
CA TRP A 123 22.08 3.48 0.40
C TRP A 123 21.98 2.08 -0.20
N ILE A 124 22.94 1.72 -1.05
CA ILE A 124 23.09 0.36 -1.53
C ILE A 124 24.09 -0.34 -0.60
N ASP A 125 23.62 -1.37 0.11
CA ASP A 125 24.42 -2.11 1.10
C ASP A 125 25.66 -2.79 0.48
N ILE A 126 25.68 -2.97 -0.84
CA ILE A 126 26.82 -3.49 -1.59
C ILE A 126 27.74 -2.33 -1.97
N GLY A 127 28.78 -2.10 -1.16
CA GLY A 127 29.91 -1.25 -1.51
C GLY A 127 29.79 0.25 -1.19
N SER A 128 28.92 0.63 -0.25
CA SER A 128 28.77 2.03 0.21
C SER A 128 28.45 3.02 -0.92
N GLN A 129 27.80 2.55 -2.00
CA GLN A 129 27.38 3.39 -3.11
C GLN A 129 26.01 4.03 -2.85
N LYS A 130 25.87 5.28 -3.28
CA LYS A 130 24.61 6.01 -3.27
C LYS A 130 23.85 5.64 -4.53
N GLY A 131 22.72 4.96 -4.36
CA GLY A 131 21.75 4.72 -5.41
C GLY A 131 20.61 5.71 -5.37
N TYR A 132 19.83 5.71 -6.43
CA TYR A 132 18.54 6.38 -6.47
C TYR A 132 17.44 5.35 -6.70
N ARG A 133 16.29 5.57 -6.09
CA ARG A 133 15.11 4.71 -6.21
C ARG A 133 13.89 5.59 -6.39
N MET A 134 13.11 5.31 -7.42
CA MET A 134 11.79 5.89 -7.57
C MET A 134 10.87 5.37 -6.47
N VAL A 135 10.21 6.29 -5.79
CA VAL A 135 9.21 5.97 -4.76
C VAL A 135 7.93 6.76 -5.05
N SER A 136 6.80 6.17 -4.66
CA SER A 136 5.49 6.76 -4.82
C SER A 136 4.84 6.98 -3.46
N LYS A 137 4.20 8.13 -3.28
CA LYS A 137 3.42 8.47 -2.09
C LYS A 137 1.95 8.60 -2.46
N VAL A 138 1.07 8.02 -1.64
CA VAL A 138 -0.38 8.06 -1.87
C VAL A 138 -0.99 9.16 -1.00
N THR A 139 -1.91 9.93 -1.58
CA THR A 139 -2.66 10.97 -0.88
C THR A 139 -4.13 10.87 -1.27
N TYR A 140 -5.00 10.75 -0.27
CA TYR A 140 -6.44 10.84 -0.43
C TYR A 140 -6.92 12.23 -0.05
N THR A 141 -7.79 12.80 -0.87
CA THR A 141 -8.49 14.06 -0.60
C THR A 141 -9.98 13.84 -0.66
N GLY A 142 -10.75 14.51 0.19
CA GLY A 142 -12.21 14.50 0.14
C GLY A 142 -12.81 15.60 1.00
N THR A 143 -14.13 15.59 1.13
CA THR A 143 -14.88 16.55 1.94
C THR A 143 -15.54 15.83 3.10
N ALA A 144 -15.19 16.24 4.32
CA ALA A 144 -15.79 15.75 5.55
C ALA A 144 -17.17 16.38 5.75
N VAL A 145 -18.19 15.56 5.96
CA VAL A 145 -19.59 16.00 6.08
C VAL A 145 -20.32 15.27 7.22
N ILE A 146 -21.45 15.86 7.62
CA ILE A 146 -22.43 15.24 8.50
C ILE A 146 -23.68 14.94 7.68
N VAL A 147 -24.05 13.66 7.66
CA VAL A 147 -25.31 13.14 7.12
C VAL A 147 -26.27 12.73 8.22
#